data_AF-A0A1J3I9Z9-F1
#
_entry.id   AF-A0A1J3I9Z9-F1
#
_cell.length_a   1.000
_cell.length_b   1.000
_cell.length_c   1.000
_cell.angle_alpha   90.00
_cell.angle_beta   90.00
_cell.angle_gamma   90.00
#
_symmetry.space_group_name_H-M   'P 1'
#
loop_
_entity.id
_entity.type
_entity.pdbx_description
1 polymer ?
#
loop_
_entity_poly.entity_id
_entity_poly.type
_entity_poly.pdbx_seq_one_letter_code
_entity_poly.pdbx_strand_id
1 'polypeptide(L)'
;TIVCESEEVAKKVKSQALVVVRPMYLSPPIHGASIVTTILKNSDMYKDWTIELKGMVNRILSTRQQLYEAIQARGTPGDWSHIIKQIGMFSFTGLNEKQVRLIAKEYHIYMTYNGRISIAGLSSKTVPQLADAIHAAVTRIA
;
A
#
# COMPACT_ATOMS: atom_id res chain seq x y z
N THR A 1 7.29 2.60 17.83
CA THR A 1 7.82 1.94 19.04
C THR A 1 8.89 2.83 19.63
N ILE A 2 8.81 3.13 20.93
CA ILE A 2 9.90 3.86 21.62
C ILE A 2 10.84 2.81 22.20
N VAL A 3 12.10 2.84 21.79
CA VAL A 3 13.15 1.94 22.29
C VAL A 3 14.04 2.76 23.22
N CYS A 4 14.25 2.26 24.43
CA CYS A 4 15.05 2.92 25.46
C CYS A 4 16.32 2.10 25.74
N GLU A 5 17.39 2.79 26.12
CA GLU A 5 18.70 2.17 26.43
C GLU A 5 18.67 1.22 27.64
N SER A 6 17.73 1.42 28.57
CA SER A 6 17.58 0.61 29.77
C SER A 6 16.12 0.46 30.19
N GLU A 7 15.85 -0.55 31.02
CA GLU A 7 14.53 -0.78 31.60
C GLU A 7 14.08 0.41 32.47
N GLU A 8 15.00 1.04 33.19
CA GLU A 8 14.71 2.19 34.03
C GLU A 8 14.21 3.38 33.20
N VAL A 9 14.90 3.67 32.09
CA VAL A 9 14.49 4.72 31.15
C VAL A 9 13.15 4.37 30.52
N ALA A 10 12.92 3.10 30.15
CA ALA A 10 11.65 2.64 29.60
C ALA A 10 10.47 2.88 30.56
N LYS A 11 10.65 2.66 31.87
CA LYS A 11 9.62 2.95 32.90
C LYS A 11 9.29 4.44 32.95
N LYS A 12 10.32 5.31 32.95
CA LYS A 12 10.16 6.77 32.95
C LYS A 12 9.42 7.25 31.70
N VAL A 13 9.83 6.78 30.52
CA VAL A 13 9.20 7.10 29.24
C VAL A 13 7.75 6.61 29.18
N LYS A 14 7.46 5.39 29.65
CA LYS A 14 6.09 4.86 29.70
C LYS A 14 5.16 5.74 30.54
N SER A 15 5.65 6.24 31.69
CA SER A 15 4.88 7.17 32.53
C SER A 15 4.48 8.43 31.75
N GLN A 16 5.45 9.06 31.06
CA GLN A 16 5.18 10.26 30.26
C GLN A 16 4.26 9.97 29.07
N ALA A 17 4.41 8.83 28.40
CA ALA A 17 3.53 8.42 27.31
C ALA A 17 2.09 8.25 27.77
N LEU A 18 1.84 7.70 28.97
CA LEU A 18 0.50 7.57 29.52
C LEU A 18 -0.17 8.93 29.80
N VAL A 19 0.60 9.95 30.21
CA VAL A 19 0.10 11.32 30.38
C VAL A 19 -0.35 11.90 29.03
N VAL A 20 0.40 11.66 27.96
CA VAL A 20 0.04 12.13 26.59
C VAL A 20 -1.18 11.38 26.04
N VAL A 21 -1.27 10.08 26.26
CA VAL A 21 -2.36 9.24 25.75
C VAL A 21 -3.72 9.58 26.39
N ARG A 22 -3.72 9.93 27.68
CA ARG A 22 -4.95 10.17 28.45
C ARG A 22 -5.89 11.22 27.82
N PRO A 23 -5.44 12.42 27.40
CA PRO A 23 -6.30 13.38 26.71
C PRO A 23 -6.64 12.99 25.26
N MET A 24 -5.93 12.05 24.63
CA MET A 24 -6.20 11.67 23.23
C MET A 24 -7.42 10.76 23.08
N TYR A 25 -7.48 9.70 23.88
CA TYR A 25 -8.55 8.70 23.78
C TYR A 25 -8.97 8.10 25.11
N LEU A 26 -8.45 8.61 26.24
CA LEU A 26 -8.73 8.17 27.62
C LEU A 26 -8.39 6.70 27.89
N SER A 27 -9.18 5.77 27.33
CA SER A 27 -9.01 4.33 27.43
C SER A 27 -8.83 3.72 26.04
N PRO A 28 -7.78 2.92 25.80
CA PRO A 28 -7.53 2.32 24.49
C PRO A 28 -8.63 1.31 24.10
N PRO A 29 -8.94 1.15 22.80
CA PRO A 29 -9.91 0.18 22.32
C PRO A 29 -9.40 -1.25 22.53
N ILE A 30 -10.03 -1.99 23.44
CA ILE A 30 -9.58 -3.34 23.85
C ILE A 30 -9.81 -4.40 22.77
N HIS A 31 -10.87 -4.27 21.96
CA HIS A 31 -11.31 -5.36 21.10
C HIS A 31 -10.29 -5.72 20.02
N GLY A 32 -9.77 -4.72 19.29
CA GLY A 32 -8.74 -4.93 18.28
C GLY A 32 -7.44 -5.46 18.88
N ALA A 33 -7.03 -4.95 20.05
CA ALA A 33 -5.86 -5.45 20.76
C ALA A 33 -6.02 -6.93 21.18
N SER A 34 -7.23 -7.33 21.62
CA SER A 34 -7.54 -8.72 21.95
C SER A 34 -7.47 -9.63 20.73
N ILE A 35 -8.02 -9.23 19.58
CA ILE A 35 -7.92 -10.02 18.33
C ILE A 35 -6.47 -10.27 17.96
N VAL A 36 -5.65 -9.21 17.91
CA VAL A 36 -4.23 -9.32 17.59
C VAL A 36 -3.51 -10.19 18.61
N THR A 37 -3.79 -10.01 19.90
CA THR A 37 -3.20 -10.83 20.97
C THR A 37 -3.54 -12.31 20.82
N THR A 38 -4.79 -12.64 20.48
CA THR A 38 -5.23 -14.04 20.25
C THR A 38 -4.48 -14.66 19.08
N ILE A 39 -4.39 -13.95 17.94
CA ILE A 39 -3.67 -14.44 16.76
C ILE A 39 -2.18 -14.63 17.06
N LEU A 40 -1.54 -13.66 17.70
CA LEU A 40 -0.09 -13.68 17.92
C LEU A 40 0.35 -14.66 19.03
N LYS A 41 -0.52 -14.98 20.00
CA LYS A 41 -0.19 -15.92 21.09
C LYS A 41 -0.50 -17.38 20.76
N ASN A 42 -1.37 -17.65 19.79
CA ASN A 42 -1.70 -19.00 19.35
C ASN A 42 -0.80 -19.38 18.16
N SER A 43 0.00 -20.44 18.28
CA SER A 43 0.98 -20.84 17.26
C SER A 43 0.35 -21.18 15.91
N ASP A 44 -0.82 -21.81 15.92
CA ASP A 44 -1.53 -22.22 14.70
C ASP A 44 -2.13 -21.00 14.00
N MET A 45 -2.80 -20.11 14.75
CA MET A 45 -3.35 -18.87 14.20
C MET A 45 -2.26 -17.93 13.67
N TYR A 46 -1.12 -17.85 14.37
CA TYR A 46 0.03 -17.07 13.90
C TYR A 46 0.56 -17.64 12.58
N LYS A 47 0.69 -18.97 12.48
CA LYS A 47 1.12 -19.64 11.25
C LYS A 47 0.15 -19.34 10.10
N ASP A 48 -1.14 -19.49 10.31
CA ASP A 48 -2.15 -19.20 9.28
C ASP A 48 -2.08 -17.73 8.82
N TRP A 49 -2.01 -16.80 9.78
CA TRP A 49 -1.85 -15.37 9.48
C TRP A 49 -0.59 -15.08 8.65
N THR A 50 0.55 -15.71 8.95
CA THR A 50 1.77 -15.52 8.15
C THR A 50 1.66 -16.09 6.74
N ILE A 51 0.93 -17.20 6.55
CA ILE A 51 0.66 -17.78 5.23
C ILE A 51 -0.23 -16.83 4.42
N GLU A 52 -1.31 -16.33 5.01
CA GLU A 52 -2.22 -15.36 4.37
C GLU A 52 -1.48 -14.07 4.00
N LEU A 53 -0.67 -13.54 4.92
CA LEU A 53 0.15 -12.35 4.67
C LEU A 53 1.10 -12.55 3.48
N LYS A 54 1.78 -13.70 3.41
CA LYS A 54 2.65 -14.04 2.28
C LYS A 54 1.85 -14.18 0.98
N GLY A 55 0.64 -14.76 1.04
CA GLY A 55 -0.28 -14.82 -0.09
C GLY A 55 -0.65 -13.43 -0.63
N MET A 56 -0.99 -12.50 0.26
CA MET A 56 -1.28 -11.11 -0.10
C MET A 56 -0.08 -10.40 -0.74
N VAL A 57 1.12 -10.59 -0.18
CA VAL A 57 2.37 -10.02 -0.71
C VAL A 57 2.65 -10.57 -2.11
N ASN A 58 2.57 -11.89 -2.30
CA ASN A 58 2.81 -12.53 -3.59
C ASN A 58 1.82 -12.03 -4.66
N ARG A 59 0.54 -11.85 -4.29
CA ARG A 59 -0.45 -11.28 -5.19
C ARG A 59 -0.07 -9.85 -5.62
N ILE A 60 0.35 -9.00 -4.68
CA ILE A 60 0.78 -7.62 -4.99
C ILE A 60 1.97 -7.63 -5.94
N LEU A 61 2.99 -8.46 -5.69
CA LEU A 61 4.17 -8.59 -6.56
C LEU A 61 3.79 -9.06 -7.97
N SER A 62 2.94 -10.09 -8.07
CA SER A 62 2.43 -10.58 -9.36
C SER A 62 1.65 -9.51 -10.13
N THR A 63 0.79 -8.76 -9.45
CA THR A 63 0.04 -7.67 -10.08
C THR A 63 0.95 -6.53 -10.56
N ARG A 64 2.02 -6.20 -9.82
CA ARG A 64 3.03 -5.22 -10.28
C ARG A 64 3.70 -5.68 -11.55
N GLN A 65 4.12 -6.94 -11.61
CA GLN A 65 4.76 -7.52 -12.77
C GLN A 65 3.84 -7.48 -14.00
N GLN A 66 2.59 -7.92 -13.83
CA GLN A 66 1.58 -7.86 -14.90
C GLN A 66 1.33 -6.43 -15.40
N LEU A 67 1.26 -5.44 -14.49
CA LEU A 67 1.07 -4.05 -14.87
C LEU A 67 2.26 -3.51 -15.66
N TYR A 68 3.48 -3.79 -15.21
CA TYR A 68 4.70 -3.39 -15.91
C TYR A 68 4.76 -4.00 -17.32
N GLU A 69 4.52 -5.30 -17.45
CA GLU A 69 4.48 -5.99 -18.74
C GLU A 69 3.39 -5.44 -19.66
N ALA A 70 2.19 -5.18 -19.11
CA ALA A 70 1.08 -4.62 -19.88
C ALA A 70 1.38 -3.20 -20.40
N ILE A 71 2.10 -2.38 -19.63
CA ILE A 71 2.53 -1.03 -20.05
C ILE A 71 3.61 -1.13 -21.14
N GLN A 72 4.57 -2.05 -20.98
CA GLN A 72 5.63 -2.28 -21.98
C GLN A 72 5.08 -2.81 -23.29
N ALA A 73 4.13 -3.75 -23.25
CA ALA A 73 3.49 -4.31 -24.44
C ALA A 73 2.76 -3.25 -25.29
N ARG A 74 2.34 -2.14 -24.67
CA ARG A 74 1.72 -0.99 -25.35
C ARG A 74 2.74 0.01 -25.90
N GLY A 75 4.03 -0.17 -25.65
CA GLY A 75 5.06 0.78 -26.04
C GLY A 75 4.90 2.15 -25.38
N THR A 76 4.39 2.19 -24.14
CA THR A 76 4.20 3.46 -23.42
C THR A 76 5.54 4.17 -23.21
N PRO A 77 5.68 5.45 -23.59
CA PRO A 77 6.92 6.21 -23.42
C PRO A 77 7.40 6.27 -21.96
N GLY A 78 8.71 6.32 -21.75
CA GLY A 78 9.35 6.46 -20.44
C GLY A 78 9.79 5.13 -19.80
N ASP A 79 10.54 5.22 -18.68
CA ASP A 79 10.88 4.06 -17.86
C ASP A 79 9.76 3.77 -16.84
N TRP A 80 9.29 2.53 -16.83
CA TRP A 80 8.25 2.05 -15.91
C TRP A 80 8.78 1.02 -14.90
N SER A 81 10.10 0.79 -14.85
CA SER A 81 10.74 -0.20 -13.97
C SER A 81 10.52 0.07 -12.47
N HIS A 82 10.18 1.30 -12.09
CA HIS A 82 9.82 1.64 -10.71
C HIS A 82 8.58 0.91 -10.22
N ILE A 83 7.65 0.51 -11.10
CA ILE A 83 6.44 -0.24 -10.70
C ILE A 83 6.80 -1.56 -10.03
N ILE A 84 7.83 -2.26 -10.52
CA ILE A 84 8.29 -3.55 -9.97
C ILE A 84 9.34 -3.39 -8.87
N LYS A 85 10.08 -2.27 -8.85
CA LYS A 85 11.07 -1.95 -7.79
C LYS A 85 10.42 -1.45 -6.50
N GLN A 86 9.27 -0.79 -6.59
CA GLN A 86 8.55 -0.28 -5.41
C GLN A 86 7.90 -1.42 -4.62
N ILE A 87 7.87 -1.28 -3.29
CA ILE A 87 7.31 -2.25 -2.36
C ILE A 87 6.02 -1.74 -1.69
N GLY A 88 5.25 -2.67 -1.12
CA GLY A 88 4.02 -2.36 -0.40
C GLY A 88 2.80 -2.19 -1.32
N MET A 89 1.68 -1.77 -0.71
CA MET A 89 0.36 -1.76 -1.35
C MET A 89 0.17 -0.68 -2.41
N PHE A 90 1.01 0.37 -2.42
CA PHE A 90 0.82 1.54 -3.25
C PHE A 90 1.99 1.72 -4.22
N SER A 91 1.71 2.29 -5.38
CA SER A 91 2.74 2.68 -6.34
C SER A 91 2.60 4.16 -6.65
N PHE A 92 3.71 4.89 -6.68
CA PHE A 92 3.77 6.17 -7.37
C PHE A 92 4.01 5.88 -8.84
N THR A 93 3.02 6.17 -9.68
CA THR A 93 3.08 5.87 -11.12
C THR A 93 4.03 6.78 -11.87
N GLY A 94 4.28 8.00 -11.36
CA GLY A 94 5.00 9.05 -12.08
C GLY A 94 4.10 9.93 -12.95
N LEU A 95 2.79 9.65 -12.98
CA LEU A 95 1.83 10.49 -13.68
C LEU A 95 1.63 11.83 -12.96
N ASN A 96 1.54 12.89 -13.75
CA ASN A 96 1.19 14.22 -13.25
C ASN A 96 -0.33 14.38 -13.07
N GLU A 97 -0.75 15.47 -12.42
CA GLU A 97 -2.16 15.72 -12.12
C GLU A 97 -3.05 15.77 -13.37
N LYS A 98 -2.58 16.33 -14.49
CA LYS A 98 -3.37 16.41 -15.73
C LYS A 98 -3.65 15.01 -16.29
N GLN A 99 -2.63 14.16 -16.29
CA GLN A 99 -2.75 12.76 -16.71
C GLN A 99 -3.71 11.98 -15.79
N VAL A 100 -3.59 12.15 -14.47
CA VAL A 100 -4.51 11.51 -13.50
C VAL A 100 -5.96 11.97 -13.73
N ARG A 101 -6.19 13.25 -14.00
CA ARG A 101 -7.53 13.79 -14.27
C ARG A 101 -8.13 13.24 -15.56
N LEU A 102 -7.35 13.07 -16.62
CA LEU A 102 -7.81 12.43 -17.85
C LEU A 102 -8.21 10.98 -17.59
N ILE A 103 -7.37 10.22 -16.88
CA ILE A 103 -7.66 8.83 -16.53
C ILE A 103 -8.96 8.72 -15.72
N ALA A 104 -9.17 9.60 -14.74
CA ALA A 104 -10.40 9.62 -13.96
C ALA A 104 -11.65 9.98 -14.80
N LYS A 105 -11.51 10.91 -15.75
CA LYS A 105 -12.61 11.40 -16.59
C LYS A 105 -13.01 10.42 -17.69
N GLU A 106 -12.04 9.82 -18.38
CA GLU A 106 -12.28 9.01 -19.58
C GLU A 106 -12.32 7.51 -19.28
N TYR A 107 -11.54 7.05 -18.30
CA TYR A 107 -11.40 5.63 -17.98
C TYR A 107 -12.04 5.23 -16.65
N HIS A 108 -12.54 6.21 -15.86
CA HIS A 108 -13.13 5.99 -14.54
C HIS A 108 -12.20 5.23 -13.58
N ILE A 109 -10.89 5.46 -13.70
CA ILE A 109 -9.88 4.90 -12.80
C ILE A 109 -9.41 6.01 -11.86
N TYR A 110 -9.56 5.78 -10.57
CA TYR A 110 -9.30 6.79 -9.54
C TYR A 110 -8.02 6.51 -8.78
N MET A 111 -7.18 7.53 -8.68
CA MET A 111 -5.96 7.56 -7.88
C MET A 111 -5.76 8.97 -7.32
N THR A 112 -4.83 9.15 -6.39
CA THR A 112 -4.55 10.49 -5.85
C THR A 112 -3.89 11.37 -6.92
N TYR A 113 -4.10 12.69 -6.86
CA TYR A 113 -3.61 13.63 -7.89
C TYR A 113 -2.08 13.66 -8.07
N ASN A 114 -1.32 13.16 -7.09
CA ASN A 114 0.13 12.96 -7.19
C ASN A 114 0.53 11.61 -7.82
N GLY A 115 -0.39 10.91 -8.48
CA GLY A 115 -0.13 9.65 -9.18
C GLY A 115 0.05 8.43 -8.27
N ARG A 116 -0.32 8.50 -6.98
CA ARG A 116 -0.28 7.32 -6.10
C ARG A 116 -1.54 6.47 -6.28
N ILE A 117 -1.36 5.22 -6.70
CA ILE A 117 -2.42 4.23 -6.90
C ILE A 117 -2.27 3.04 -5.93
N SER A 118 -3.40 2.45 -5.53
CA SER A 118 -3.43 1.20 -4.76
C SER A 118 -3.31 -0.02 -5.68
N ILE A 119 -2.17 -0.70 -5.65
CA ILE A 119 -1.95 -1.96 -6.40
C ILE A 119 -2.79 -3.10 -5.81
N ALA A 120 -3.07 -3.04 -4.50
CA ALA A 120 -3.89 -4.05 -3.84
C ALA A 120 -5.32 -4.14 -4.40
N GLY A 121 -5.85 -3.05 -4.95
CA GLY A 121 -7.17 -2.99 -5.60
C GLY A 121 -7.18 -3.47 -7.06
N LEU A 122 -6.02 -3.78 -7.64
CA LEU A 122 -5.93 -4.28 -9.01
C LEU A 122 -6.02 -5.81 -9.05
N SER A 123 -6.45 -6.31 -10.20
CA SER A 123 -6.55 -7.73 -10.53
C SER A 123 -6.08 -7.95 -11.96
N SER A 124 -5.79 -9.20 -12.33
CA SER A 124 -5.44 -9.56 -13.72
C SER A 124 -6.47 -9.11 -14.77
N LYS A 125 -7.73 -8.91 -14.36
CA LYS A 125 -8.79 -8.40 -15.25
C LYS A 125 -8.74 -6.88 -15.44
N THR A 126 -8.31 -6.13 -14.42
CA THR A 126 -8.30 -4.66 -14.42
C THR A 126 -6.96 -4.07 -14.82
N VAL A 127 -5.86 -4.83 -14.71
CA VAL A 127 -4.51 -4.42 -15.13
C VAL A 127 -4.47 -3.94 -16.60
N PRO A 128 -5.05 -4.66 -17.59
CA PRO A 128 -5.03 -4.19 -18.97
C PRO A 128 -5.68 -2.83 -19.15
N GLN A 129 -6.83 -2.61 -18.51
CA GLN A 129 -7.56 -1.33 -18.59
C GLN A 129 -6.75 -0.17 -17.99
N LEU A 130 -6.05 -0.40 -16.87
CA LEU A 130 -5.15 0.60 -16.31
C LEU A 130 -3.97 0.88 -17.25
N ALA A 131 -3.38 -0.14 -17.86
CA ALA A 131 -2.28 0.04 -18.80
C ALA A 131 -2.72 0.83 -20.06
N ASP A 132 -3.93 0.60 -20.57
CA ASP A 132 -4.53 1.39 -21.66
C ASP A 132 -4.69 2.85 -21.26
N ALA A 133 -5.22 3.10 -20.07
CA ALA A 133 -5.43 4.46 -19.55
C ALA A 133 -4.12 5.21 -19.33
N ILE A 134 -3.09 4.54 -18.78
CA ILE A 134 -1.75 5.10 -18.60
C ILE A 134 -1.15 5.45 -19.97
N HIS A 135 -1.22 4.53 -20.93
CA HIS A 135 -0.69 4.75 -22.27
C HIS A 135 -1.34 5.96 -22.92
N ALA A 136 -2.68 6.03 -22.92
CA ALA A 136 -3.42 7.14 -23.49
C ALA A 136 -3.11 8.48 -22.79
N ALA A 137 -3.00 8.48 -21.46
CA ALA A 137 -2.69 9.70 -20.72
C ALA A 137 -1.28 10.23 -21.05
N VAL A 138 -0.30 9.33 -21.19
CA VAL A 138 1.09 9.69 -21.50
C VAL A 138 1.26 10.14 -22.94
N THR A 139 0.55 9.53 -23.90
CA THR A 139 0.69 9.90 -25.33
C THR A 139 -0.15 11.10 -25.74
N ARG A 140 -1.28 11.35 -25.06
CA ARG A 140 -2.18 12.49 -25.37
C ARG A 140 -1.85 13.76 -24.61
N ILE A 141 -1.30 13.63 -23.40
CA ILE A 141 -0.90 14.75 -22.55
C ILE A 141 0.62 14.69 -22.42
N ALA A 142 1.29 15.21 -23.45
CA ALA A 142 2.70 15.58 -23.39
C ALA A 142 2.87 16.84 -22.55
#